data_AF-A0A7L2IGE7-F1
#
_entry.id   AF-A0A7L2IGE7-F1
#
_cell.length_a   1.000
_cell.length_b   1.000
_cell.length_c   1.000
_cell.angle_alpha   90.00
_cell.angle_beta   90.00
_cell.angle_gamma   90.00
#
_symmetry.space_group_name_H-M   'P 1'
#
loop_
_entity.id
_entity.type
_entity.pdbx_description
1 polymer ?
#
loop_
_entity_poly.entity_id
_entity_poly.type
_entity_poly.pdbx_seq_one_letter_code
_entity_poly.pdbx_strand_id
1 'polypeptide(L)'
;MLRSSQPLTGPNRRRCREDELLLGTVLDEEERGFIIDTRSAQAVKQARMSGGGTEPKAFYPRWRRLHRPLERGRPLQESFIKLVEACTESSISMDRWLSRLESCRWLSHVKAALSTACLAAQCLDREKAKVLVHGAEGTDTTLLVTALAQLILEPSCRTLLGFQGLLEREWIEAGHPFHLRCAHSAYSHARLKQEAPLFLLFLDCVWQLSRQFPFSLEFSERLLLTLFDSAYASAYGTFLCNSEKERCLCKVKENTHSLWAWLNQPGERKKYLNPLYTHNPLVIWPSVEPQSIQLWQGLFFRWIRSSQYLDEAWAEIQHLVESS
;
A
#
# COMPACT_ATOMS: atom_id res chain seq x y z
N MET A 1 6.29 -13.14 8.16
CA MET A 1 5.42 -12.02 8.60
C MET A 1 3.98 -12.51 8.62
N LEU A 2 3.20 -12.11 9.61
CA LEU A 2 1.78 -12.45 9.77
C LEU A 2 0.91 -11.19 9.63
N ARG A 3 -0.38 -11.39 9.33
CA ARG A 3 -1.40 -10.33 9.34
C ARG A 3 -2.70 -10.82 9.96
N SER A 4 -3.43 -9.93 10.62
CA SER A 4 -4.75 -10.22 11.17
C SER A 4 -5.61 -8.96 11.29
N SER A 5 -6.87 -9.15 11.69
CA SER A 5 -7.68 -8.12 12.34
C SER A 5 -7.32 -8.01 13.82
N GLN A 6 -7.93 -7.05 14.50
CA GLN A 6 -7.76 -6.89 15.95
C GLN A 6 -8.32 -8.08 16.76
N PRO A 7 -7.79 -8.35 17.96
CA PRO A 7 -8.37 -9.35 18.85
C PRO A 7 -9.67 -8.85 19.52
N LEU A 8 -10.59 -9.77 19.79
CA LEU A 8 -11.91 -9.48 20.39
C LEU A 8 -11.89 -9.47 21.93
N THR A 9 -10.98 -8.69 22.52
CA THR A 9 -10.82 -8.63 23.99
C THR A 9 -11.96 -7.89 24.69
N GLY A 10 -12.54 -6.87 24.03
CA GLY A 10 -13.61 -6.03 24.56
C GLY A 10 -13.28 -5.28 25.86
N PRO A 11 -14.28 -4.66 26.51
CA PRO A 11 -14.07 -3.89 27.73
C PRO A 11 -13.59 -4.79 28.88
N ASN A 12 -14.07 -6.03 28.92
CA ASN A 12 -13.81 -7.03 29.96
C ASN A 12 -12.49 -7.77 29.81
N ARG A 13 -11.65 -7.44 28.80
CA ARG A 13 -10.36 -8.09 28.55
C ARG A 13 -10.48 -9.62 28.42
N ARG A 14 -11.49 -10.07 27.66
CA ARG A 14 -11.70 -11.46 27.29
C ARG A 14 -10.44 -12.03 26.64
N ARG A 15 -10.24 -13.32 26.87
CA ARG A 15 -9.08 -14.09 26.41
C ARG A 15 -9.54 -15.18 25.45
N CYS A 16 -8.64 -15.59 24.57
CA CYS A 16 -8.83 -16.72 23.66
C CYS A 16 -7.58 -17.59 23.77
N ARG A 17 -7.72 -18.79 24.35
CA ARG A 17 -6.56 -19.68 24.56
C ARG A 17 -5.98 -20.18 23.24
N GLU A 18 -6.84 -20.38 22.26
CA GLU A 18 -6.48 -20.84 20.92
C GLU A 18 -5.69 -19.77 20.17
N ASP A 19 -6.02 -18.49 20.34
CA ASP A 19 -5.26 -17.36 19.79
C ASP A 19 -3.90 -17.19 20.48
N GLU A 20 -3.87 -17.30 21.81
CA GLU A 20 -2.63 -17.31 22.61
C GLU A 20 -1.71 -18.45 22.18
N LEU A 21 -2.27 -19.66 21.96
CA LEU A 21 -1.54 -20.82 21.48
C LEU A 21 -1.03 -20.61 20.05
N LEU A 22 -1.87 -20.11 19.14
CA LEU A 22 -1.50 -19.85 17.75
C LEU A 22 -0.33 -18.86 17.64
N LEU A 23 -0.37 -17.75 18.38
CA LEU A 23 0.75 -16.81 18.41
C LEU A 23 1.95 -17.36 19.20
N GLY A 24 1.71 -18.31 20.10
CA GLY A 24 2.75 -19.05 20.81
C GLY A 24 3.54 -19.98 19.89
N THR A 25 2.87 -20.70 18.98
CA THR A 25 3.50 -21.68 18.08
C THR A 25 4.27 -21.06 16.93
N VAL A 26 4.01 -19.80 16.58
CA VAL A 26 4.77 -19.09 15.53
C VAL A 26 6.18 -18.68 16.01
N LEU A 27 6.39 -18.60 17.32
CA LEU A 27 7.68 -18.25 17.91
C LEU A 27 8.44 -19.52 18.32
N ASP A 28 9.67 -19.67 17.83
CA ASP A 28 10.59 -20.68 18.34
C ASP A 28 10.93 -20.41 19.83
N GLU A 29 11.51 -21.37 20.55
CA GLU A 29 11.62 -21.31 22.03
C GLU A 29 12.25 -20.01 22.57
N GLU A 30 13.29 -19.50 21.90
CA GLU A 30 14.03 -18.29 22.30
C GLU A 30 13.60 -17.01 21.54
N GLU A 31 12.71 -17.12 20.55
CA GLU A 31 12.34 -15.99 19.70
C GLU A 31 11.38 -15.01 20.39
N ARG A 32 11.48 -13.75 19.98
CA ARG A 32 10.50 -12.70 20.31
C ARG A 32 9.72 -12.28 19.07
N GLY A 33 8.49 -11.85 19.30
CA GLY A 33 7.61 -11.32 18.27
C GLY A 33 7.30 -9.84 18.47
N PHE A 34 7.03 -9.14 17.38
CA PHE A 34 6.50 -7.77 17.40
C PHE A 34 5.07 -7.73 16.86
N ILE A 35 4.21 -6.97 17.53
CA ILE A 35 2.85 -6.68 17.05
C ILE A 35 2.80 -5.23 16.61
N ILE A 36 2.66 -4.96 15.32
CA ILE A 36 2.51 -3.61 14.79
C ILE A 36 1.02 -3.31 14.68
N ASP A 37 0.50 -2.51 15.62
CA ASP A 37 -0.87 -2.01 15.60
C ASP A 37 -0.91 -0.68 14.86
N THR A 38 -1.61 -0.68 13.72
CA THR A 38 -1.66 0.48 12.81
C THR A 38 -2.72 1.52 13.17
N ARG A 39 -3.48 1.32 14.26
CA ARG A 39 -4.55 2.23 14.68
C ARG A 39 -4.02 3.37 15.52
N SER A 40 -4.79 4.44 15.66
CA SER A 40 -4.53 5.48 16.67
C SER A 40 -4.93 5.02 18.08
N ALA A 41 -4.36 5.65 19.10
CA ALA A 41 -4.72 5.38 20.49
C ALA A 41 -6.23 5.60 20.75
N GLN A 42 -6.84 6.57 20.06
CA GLN A 42 -8.28 6.81 20.12
C GLN A 42 -9.07 5.66 19.48
N ALA A 43 -8.65 5.19 18.29
CA ALA A 43 -9.30 4.07 17.62
C ALA A 43 -9.17 2.77 18.43
N VAL A 44 -8.04 2.52 19.09
CA VAL A 44 -7.87 1.38 20.01
C VAL A 44 -8.84 1.46 21.20
N LYS A 45 -9.00 2.65 21.80
CA LYS A 45 -9.97 2.85 22.90
C LYS A 45 -11.40 2.59 22.44
N GLN A 46 -11.79 3.13 21.28
CA GLN A 46 -13.12 2.94 20.72
C GLN A 46 -13.38 1.46 20.38
N ALA A 47 -12.42 0.81 19.73
CA ALA A 47 -12.47 -0.61 19.42
C ALA A 47 -12.69 -1.47 20.67
N ARG A 48 -12.01 -1.15 21.78
CA ARG A 48 -12.21 -1.86 23.04
C ARG A 48 -13.66 -1.76 23.54
N MET A 49 -14.29 -0.59 23.41
CA MET A 49 -15.68 -0.40 23.78
C MET A 49 -16.65 -1.17 22.88
N SER A 50 -16.31 -1.34 21.60
CA SER A 50 -17.12 -2.08 20.63
C SER A 50 -16.79 -3.58 20.54
N GLY A 51 -16.08 -4.14 21.52
CA GLY A 51 -15.78 -5.58 21.60
C GLY A 51 -14.43 -6.02 21.01
N GLY A 52 -13.73 -5.14 20.30
CA GLY A 52 -12.35 -5.36 19.83
C GLY A 52 -11.30 -5.08 20.91
N GLY A 53 -10.06 -4.76 20.52
CA GLY A 53 -9.01 -4.35 21.46
C GLY A 53 -7.61 -4.72 21.01
N THR A 54 -6.77 -5.13 21.96
CA THR A 54 -5.32 -5.38 21.77
C THR A 54 -4.85 -6.52 22.66
N GLU A 55 -3.74 -7.16 22.28
CA GLU A 55 -3.09 -8.28 22.94
C GLU A 55 -2.45 -7.85 24.28
N PRO A 56 -2.97 -8.25 25.45
CA PRO A 56 -2.40 -7.82 26.74
C PRO A 56 -1.05 -8.50 27.00
N LYS A 57 -0.03 -7.75 27.41
CA LYS A 57 1.33 -8.28 27.68
C LYS A 57 1.35 -9.48 28.64
N ALA A 58 0.40 -9.52 29.59
CA ALA A 58 0.27 -10.63 30.55
C ALA A 58 -0.05 -11.99 29.88
N PHE A 59 -0.70 -11.99 28.71
CA PHE A 59 -1.13 -13.20 28.00
C PHE A 59 -0.30 -13.45 26.73
N TYR A 60 0.40 -12.43 26.24
CA TYR A 60 1.31 -12.52 25.10
C TYR A 60 2.72 -12.03 25.50
N PRO A 61 3.40 -12.69 26.47
CA PRO A 61 4.61 -12.15 27.11
C PRO A 61 5.81 -12.02 26.16
N ARG A 62 5.89 -12.89 25.13
CA ARG A 62 6.94 -12.87 24.09
C ARG A 62 6.65 -11.93 22.92
N TRP A 63 5.47 -11.32 22.89
CA TRP A 63 5.05 -10.39 21.84
C TRP A 63 5.08 -8.95 22.34
N ARG A 64 5.94 -8.12 21.74
CA ARG A 64 6.02 -6.70 22.04
C ARG A 64 5.17 -5.90 21.06
N ARG A 65 4.13 -5.23 21.56
CA ARG A 65 3.33 -4.33 20.73
C ARG A 65 4.05 -3.00 20.46
N LEU A 66 4.10 -2.61 19.19
CA LEU A 66 4.57 -1.34 18.67
C LEU A 66 3.36 -0.59 18.09
N HIS A 67 3.13 0.63 18.56
CA HIS A 67 2.04 1.47 18.08
C HIS A 67 2.52 2.34 16.91
N ARG A 68 1.88 2.21 15.75
CA ARG A 68 2.24 2.91 14.51
C ARG A 68 0.99 3.43 13.80
N PRO A 69 0.37 4.50 14.29
CA PRO A 69 -0.89 4.99 13.75
C PRO A 69 -0.74 5.39 12.28
N LEU A 70 -1.59 4.82 11.43
CA LEU A 70 -1.74 5.16 10.03
C LEU A 70 -3.15 5.71 9.79
N GLU A 71 -3.22 6.79 9.02
CA GLU A 71 -4.49 7.42 8.66
C GLU A 71 -5.27 6.54 7.69
N ARG A 72 -6.60 6.53 7.81
CA ARG A 72 -7.49 5.71 6.97
C ARG A 72 -8.89 6.32 6.89
N GLY A 73 -9.71 5.80 5.98
CA GLY A 73 -11.11 6.22 5.88
C GLY A 73 -11.23 7.70 5.51
N ARG A 74 -12.23 8.36 6.09
CA ARG A 74 -12.57 9.76 5.78
C ARG A 74 -11.42 10.76 5.94
N PRO A 75 -10.62 10.79 7.01
CA PRO A 75 -9.50 11.73 7.10
C PRO A 75 -8.48 11.59 5.97
N LEU A 76 -8.18 10.35 5.56
CA LEU A 76 -7.27 10.10 4.43
C LEU A 76 -7.91 10.51 3.10
N GLN A 77 -9.22 10.29 2.93
CA GLN A 77 -9.96 10.79 1.77
C GLN A 77 -9.94 12.32 1.70
N GLU A 78 -10.13 13.01 2.83
CA GLU A 78 -10.06 14.48 2.89
C GLU A 78 -8.64 15.00 2.60
N SER A 79 -7.60 14.28 3.03
CA SER A 79 -6.20 14.55 2.65
C SER A 79 -6.01 14.51 1.13
N PHE A 80 -6.52 13.46 0.50
CA PHE A 80 -6.40 13.27 -0.95
C PHE A 80 -7.19 14.30 -1.75
N ILE A 81 -8.43 14.64 -1.34
CA ILE A 81 -9.22 15.70 -2.00
C ILE A 81 -8.45 17.03 -1.97
N LYS A 82 -7.90 17.42 -0.82
CA LYS A 82 -7.08 18.64 -0.69
C LYS A 82 -5.83 18.61 -1.56
N LEU A 83 -5.21 17.44 -1.72
CA LEU A 83 -4.06 17.30 -2.61
C LEU A 83 -4.46 17.53 -4.07
N VAL A 84 -5.55 16.90 -4.51
CA VAL A 84 -6.09 17.09 -5.87
C VAL A 84 -6.39 18.57 -6.12
N GLU A 85 -7.09 19.25 -5.19
CA GLU A 85 -7.39 20.68 -5.26
C GLU A 85 -6.12 21.55 -5.30
N ALA A 86 -5.08 21.20 -4.53
CA ALA A 86 -3.80 21.91 -4.54
C ALA A 86 -3.06 21.71 -5.87
N CYS A 87 -3.19 20.54 -6.49
CA CYS A 87 -2.50 20.23 -7.73
C CYS A 87 -3.19 20.81 -8.96
N THR A 88 -4.52 20.98 -8.97
CA THR A 88 -5.29 21.46 -10.14
C THR A 88 -5.39 22.98 -10.25
N GLU A 89 -5.12 23.74 -9.18
CA GLU A 89 -5.22 25.21 -9.20
C GLU A 89 -3.92 25.85 -9.74
N SER A 90 -3.96 26.36 -10.97
CA SER A 90 -2.79 26.89 -11.69
C SER A 90 -2.48 28.37 -11.44
N SER A 91 -3.41 29.12 -10.85
CA SER A 91 -3.33 30.58 -10.70
C SER A 91 -2.94 31.07 -9.29
N ILE A 92 -2.28 30.23 -8.48
CA ILE A 92 -1.83 30.58 -7.13
C ILE A 92 -0.33 30.83 -7.04
N SER A 93 0.08 31.64 -6.07
CA SER A 93 1.50 31.86 -5.78
C SER A 93 2.18 30.59 -5.25
N MET A 94 3.51 30.51 -5.40
CA MET A 94 4.32 29.40 -4.90
C MET A 94 4.14 29.17 -3.40
N ASP A 95 4.16 30.23 -2.58
CA ASP A 95 3.99 30.11 -1.12
C ASP A 95 2.63 29.52 -0.75
N ARG A 96 1.58 29.92 -1.47
CA ARG A 96 0.22 29.42 -1.24
C ARG A 96 0.09 27.97 -1.70
N TRP A 97 0.71 27.60 -2.81
CA TRP A 97 0.75 26.22 -3.29
C TRP A 97 1.47 25.31 -2.29
N LEU A 98 2.66 25.69 -1.82
CA LEU A 98 3.43 24.95 -0.82
C LEU A 98 2.66 24.81 0.50
N SER A 99 2.01 25.87 0.97
CA SER A 99 1.17 25.82 2.18
C SER A 99 -0.01 24.85 2.02
N ARG A 100 -0.65 24.81 0.85
CA ARG A 100 -1.72 23.84 0.59
C ARG A 100 -1.21 22.41 0.54
N LEU A 101 -0.07 22.17 -0.12
CA LEU A 101 0.58 20.86 -0.18
C LEU A 101 0.95 20.36 1.23
N GLU A 102 1.48 21.22 2.09
CA GLU A 102 1.74 20.89 3.49
C GLU A 102 0.43 20.57 4.23
N SER A 103 -0.61 21.41 4.05
CA SER A 103 -1.88 21.29 4.76
C SER A 103 -2.69 20.04 4.38
N CYS A 104 -2.49 19.50 3.16
CA CYS A 104 -3.16 18.28 2.73
C CYS A 104 -2.60 17.03 3.42
N ARG A 105 -1.35 17.07 3.92
CA ARG A 105 -0.66 15.99 4.66
C ARG A 105 -0.42 14.68 3.88
N TRP A 106 -0.69 14.64 2.58
CA TRP A 106 -0.52 13.41 1.79
C TRP A 106 0.89 12.82 1.90
N LEU A 107 1.93 13.64 1.72
CA LEU A 107 3.33 13.20 1.83
C LEU A 107 3.69 12.71 3.23
N SER A 108 3.02 13.24 4.27
CA SER A 108 3.16 12.73 5.65
C SER A 108 2.57 11.32 5.79
N HIS A 109 1.48 11.01 5.09
CA HIS A 109 0.90 9.67 5.05
C HIS A 109 1.80 8.68 4.29
N VAL A 110 2.36 9.08 3.15
CA VAL A 110 3.36 8.30 2.39
C VAL A 110 4.57 7.98 3.28
N LYS A 111 5.13 9.00 3.93
CA LYS A 111 6.23 8.84 4.89
C LYS A 111 5.88 7.86 6.01
N ALA A 112 4.70 8.00 6.63
CA ALA A 112 4.27 7.15 7.74
C ALA A 112 4.11 5.69 7.31
N ALA A 113 3.54 5.44 6.13
CA ALA A 113 3.39 4.10 5.57
C ALA A 113 4.75 3.44 5.30
N LEU A 114 5.66 4.12 4.59
CA LEU A 114 7.02 3.63 4.32
C LEU A 114 7.80 3.40 5.61
N SER A 115 7.72 4.32 6.57
CA SER A 115 8.42 4.18 7.86
C SER A 115 7.92 2.97 8.65
N THR A 116 6.61 2.70 8.62
CA THR A 116 6.01 1.54 9.29
C THR A 116 6.39 0.23 8.59
N ALA A 117 6.42 0.23 7.25
CA ALA A 117 6.89 -0.92 6.47
C ALA A 117 8.38 -1.20 6.69
N CYS A 118 9.23 -0.16 6.74
CA CYS A 118 10.65 -0.28 7.08
C CYS A 118 10.86 -0.87 8.47
N LEU A 119 10.05 -0.47 9.45
CA LEU A 119 10.11 -1.07 10.79
C LEU A 119 9.75 -2.55 10.75
N ALA A 120 8.68 -2.93 10.05
CA ALA A 120 8.31 -4.33 9.89
C ALA A 120 9.43 -5.15 9.22
N ALA A 121 10.01 -4.60 8.15
CA ALA A 121 11.14 -5.20 7.45
C ALA A 121 12.39 -5.30 8.35
N GLN A 122 12.69 -4.27 9.15
CA GLN A 122 13.83 -4.26 10.07
C GLN A 122 13.70 -5.34 11.15
N CYS A 123 12.51 -5.50 11.74
CA CYS A 123 12.26 -6.54 12.72
C CYS A 123 12.47 -7.95 12.11
N LEU A 124 12.06 -8.16 10.86
CA LEU A 124 12.22 -9.45 10.17
C LEU A 124 13.67 -9.71 9.76
N ASP A 125 14.30 -8.75 9.07
CA ASP A 125 15.60 -8.93 8.45
C ASP A 125 16.76 -8.78 9.43
N ARG A 126 16.72 -7.77 10.31
CA ARG A 126 17.85 -7.45 11.20
C ARG A 126 17.72 -8.06 12.59
N GLU A 127 16.52 -8.02 13.16
CA GLU A 127 16.28 -8.59 14.49
C GLU A 127 15.95 -10.08 14.46
N LYS A 128 15.74 -10.65 13.27
CA LYS A 128 15.31 -12.05 13.06
C LYS A 128 14.07 -12.40 13.90
N ALA A 129 13.18 -11.43 14.11
CA ALA A 129 11.98 -11.55 14.92
C ALA A 129 10.76 -11.84 14.04
N LYS A 130 9.74 -12.49 14.60
CA LYS A 130 8.44 -12.62 13.92
C LYS A 130 7.65 -11.31 14.06
N VAL A 131 6.89 -10.95 13.03
CA VAL A 131 6.07 -9.72 13.02
C VAL A 131 4.63 -10.07 12.70
N LEU A 132 3.71 -9.62 13.54
CA LEU A 132 2.26 -9.59 13.29
C LEU A 132 1.86 -8.14 13.03
N VAL A 133 1.23 -7.87 11.90
CA VAL A 133 0.66 -6.55 11.59
C VAL A 133 -0.87 -6.63 11.68
N HIS A 134 -1.50 -5.70 12.38
CA HIS A 134 -2.96 -5.58 12.36
C HIS A 134 -3.45 -4.14 12.42
N GLY A 135 -4.70 -3.99 12.00
CA GLY A 135 -5.50 -2.79 12.10
C GLY A 135 -6.83 -3.16 12.74
N ALA A 136 -7.90 -2.43 12.46
CA ALA A 136 -9.20 -2.84 13.01
C ALA A 136 -9.72 -4.13 12.33
N GLU A 137 -9.93 -4.10 11.01
CA GLU A 137 -10.42 -5.23 10.23
C GLU A 137 -9.29 -6.02 9.54
N GLY A 138 -8.07 -5.46 9.51
CA GLY A 138 -6.93 -6.10 8.84
C GLY A 138 -6.91 -5.96 7.31
N THR A 139 -7.86 -5.22 6.72
CA THR A 139 -8.07 -5.15 5.24
C THR A 139 -7.67 -3.82 4.59
N ASP A 140 -7.13 -2.87 5.37
CA ASP A 140 -6.71 -1.54 4.88
C ASP A 140 -5.21 -1.32 5.18
N THR A 141 -4.89 -0.59 6.25
CA THR A 141 -3.52 -0.21 6.64
C THR A 141 -2.60 -1.40 6.93
N THR A 142 -3.17 -2.54 7.32
CA THR A 142 -2.45 -3.80 7.48
C THR A 142 -1.89 -4.31 6.14
N LEU A 143 -2.72 -4.30 5.09
CA LEU A 143 -2.33 -4.75 3.75
C LEU A 143 -1.30 -3.81 3.14
N LEU A 144 -1.48 -2.49 3.34
CA LEU A 144 -0.50 -1.46 2.98
C LEU A 144 0.89 -1.76 3.56
N VAL A 145 0.99 -1.98 4.87
CA VAL A 145 2.28 -2.23 5.54
C VAL A 145 2.89 -3.55 5.09
N THR A 146 2.08 -4.62 5.02
CA THR A 146 2.57 -5.96 4.69
C THR A 146 2.99 -6.10 3.24
N ALA A 147 2.30 -5.46 2.29
CA ALA A 147 2.72 -5.43 0.89
C ALA A 147 4.01 -4.61 0.71
N LEU A 148 4.13 -3.43 1.35
CA LEU A 148 5.34 -2.60 1.27
C LEU A 148 6.55 -3.28 1.91
N ALA A 149 6.38 -3.93 3.06
CA ALA A 149 7.48 -4.67 3.70
C ALA A 149 7.99 -5.80 2.81
N GLN A 150 7.11 -6.48 2.06
CA GLN A 150 7.52 -7.50 1.09
C GLN A 150 8.27 -6.93 -0.10
N LEU A 151 7.89 -5.76 -0.62
CA LEU A 151 8.67 -5.09 -1.67
C LEU A 151 10.07 -4.67 -1.21
N ILE A 152 10.17 -4.26 0.06
CA ILE A 152 11.45 -3.90 0.69
C ILE A 152 12.35 -5.13 0.82
N LEU A 153 11.80 -6.24 1.31
CA LEU A 153 12.54 -7.45 1.65
C LEU A 153 12.84 -8.34 0.44
N GLU A 154 11.86 -8.57 -0.43
CA GLU A 154 11.86 -9.68 -1.38
C GLU A 154 12.15 -9.19 -2.82
N PRO A 155 13.27 -9.63 -3.44
CA PRO A 155 13.54 -9.36 -4.86
C PRO A 155 12.47 -9.88 -5.82
N SER A 156 11.84 -11.00 -5.48
CA SER A 156 10.79 -11.61 -6.30
C SER A 156 9.58 -10.68 -6.47
N CYS A 157 9.18 -9.98 -5.41
CA CYS A 157 8.08 -9.00 -5.44
C CYS A 157 8.38 -7.75 -6.28
N ARG A 158 9.64 -7.52 -6.68
CA ARG A 158 10.06 -6.38 -7.51
C ARG A 158 10.10 -6.69 -9.00
N THR A 159 9.83 -7.94 -9.39
CA THR A 159 9.56 -8.32 -10.79
C THR A 159 8.13 -7.93 -11.19
N LEU A 160 7.84 -7.75 -12.48
CA LEU A 160 6.50 -7.43 -12.96
C LEU A 160 5.49 -8.50 -12.54
N LEU A 161 5.82 -9.77 -12.75
CA LEU A 161 4.96 -10.90 -12.38
C LEU A 161 4.85 -11.06 -10.87
N GLY A 162 5.97 -10.90 -10.14
CA GLY A 162 5.95 -11.00 -8.68
C GLY A 162 5.19 -9.86 -8.01
N PHE A 163 5.21 -8.66 -8.59
CA PHE A 163 4.38 -7.54 -8.13
C PHE A 163 2.89 -7.81 -8.39
N GLN A 164 2.51 -8.29 -9.58
CA GLN A 164 1.13 -8.70 -9.85
C GLN A 164 0.67 -9.79 -8.87
N GLY A 165 1.50 -10.80 -8.61
CA GLY A 165 1.21 -11.85 -7.63
C GLY A 165 1.11 -11.31 -6.19
N LEU A 166 1.92 -10.31 -5.83
CA LEU A 166 1.81 -9.59 -4.57
C LEU A 166 0.45 -8.88 -4.45
N LEU A 167 -0.01 -8.19 -5.51
CA LEU A 167 -1.32 -7.53 -5.50
C LEU A 167 -2.47 -8.52 -5.38
N GLU A 168 -2.40 -9.64 -6.10
CA GLU A 168 -3.41 -10.70 -6.03
C GLU A 168 -3.53 -11.23 -4.59
N ARG A 169 -2.42 -11.64 -3.98
CA ARG A 169 -2.43 -12.23 -2.63
C ARG A 169 -2.66 -11.21 -1.52
N GLU A 170 -2.01 -10.05 -1.60
CA GLU A 170 -2.01 -9.09 -0.48
C GLU A 170 -3.20 -8.15 -0.49
N TRP A 171 -3.76 -7.83 -1.65
CA TRP A 171 -4.87 -6.89 -1.75
C TRP A 171 -6.18 -7.58 -2.13
N ILE A 172 -6.17 -8.41 -3.17
CA ILE A 172 -7.39 -8.98 -3.74
C ILE A 172 -7.91 -10.15 -2.88
N GLU A 173 -7.12 -11.22 -2.75
CA GLU A 173 -7.48 -12.42 -1.98
C GLU A 173 -7.60 -12.12 -0.48
N ALA A 174 -6.81 -11.15 0.01
CA ALA A 174 -6.86 -10.67 1.39
C ALA A 174 -8.16 -9.92 1.74
N GLY A 175 -8.96 -9.55 0.75
CA GLY A 175 -10.24 -8.88 0.94
C GLY A 175 -10.12 -7.37 1.18
N HIS A 176 -9.18 -6.68 0.52
CA HIS A 176 -9.29 -5.23 0.42
C HIS A 176 -10.61 -4.87 -0.27
N PRO A 177 -11.47 -4.03 0.34
CA PRO A 177 -12.81 -3.79 -0.18
C PRO A 177 -12.79 -2.77 -1.34
N PHE A 178 -12.22 -3.14 -2.49
CA PHE A 178 -12.02 -2.26 -3.66
C PHE A 178 -13.32 -1.57 -4.08
N HIS A 179 -14.43 -2.30 -4.21
CA HIS A 179 -15.69 -1.71 -4.63
C HIS A 179 -16.19 -0.61 -3.67
N LEU A 180 -15.97 -0.75 -2.36
CA LEU A 180 -16.32 0.29 -1.37
C LEU A 180 -15.30 1.42 -1.30
N ARG A 181 -14.01 1.12 -1.48
CA ARG A 181 -12.91 2.09 -1.31
C ARG A 181 -12.71 2.98 -2.54
N CYS A 182 -12.99 2.44 -3.72
CA CYS A 182 -12.83 3.06 -5.03
C CYS A 182 -14.18 3.24 -5.75
N ALA A 183 -15.28 3.40 -5.01
CA ALA A 183 -16.64 3.42 -5.56
C ALA A 183 -16.89 4.57 -6.55
N HIS A 184 -16.33 5.75 -6.30
CA HIS A 184 -16.38 6.90 -7.20
C HIS A 184 -14.98 7.28 -7.67
N SER A 185 -14.97 8.08 -8.74
CA SER A 185 -13.75 8.71 -9.25
C SER A 185 -12.92 9.29 -8.12
N ALA A 186 -11.61 9.11 -8.21
CA ALA A 186 -10.63 9.71 -7.30
C ALA A 186 -10.76 11.25 -7.25
N TYR A 187 -11.40 11.88 -8.24
CA TYR A 187 -11.65 13.31 -8.33
C TYR A 187 -13.05 13.72 -7.87
N SER A 188 -13.84 12.79 -7.32
CA SER A 188 -15.17 13.09 -6.80
C SER A 188 -15.10 13.93 -5.53
N HIS A 189 -15.92 14.99 -5.46
CA HIS A 189 -16.12 15.77 -4.23
C HIS A 189 -17.14 15.11 -3.28
N ALA A 190 -17.74 13.98 -3.67
CA ALA A 190 -18.66 13.24 -2.80
C ALA A 190 -17.93 12.72 -1.57
N ARG A 191 -18.48 12.98 -0.38
CA ARG A 191 -17.87 12.60 0.91
C ARG A 191 -18.51 11.35 1.46
N LEU A 192 -18.35 10.23 0.76
CA LEU A 192 -18.90 8.95 1.20
C LEU A 192 -18.09 8.35 2.33
N LYS A 193 -18.78 7.71 3.27
CA LYS A 193 -18.21 7.24 4.54
C LYS A 193 -17.15 6.13 4.37
N GLN A 194 -17.24 5.36 3.28
CA GLN A 194 -16.45 4.15 3.06
C GLN A 194 -15.32 4.30 2.05
N GLU A 195 -15.24 5.42 1.33
CA GLU A 195 -14.15 5.66 0.38
C GLU A 195 -12.87 6.01 1.12
N ALA A 196 -11.75 5.49 0.61
CA ALA A 196 -10.43 5.85 1.08
C ALA A 196 -9.36 5.44 0.08
N PRO A 197 -8.37 6.30 -0.21
CA PRO A 197 -7.38 6.08 -1.25
C PRO A 197 -6.21 5.21 -0.76
N LEU A 198 -6.48 4.09 -0.08
CA LEU A 198 -5.44 3.23 0.52
C LEU A 198 -4.60 2.54 -0.55
N PHE A 199 -5.24 2.03 -1.60
CA PHE A 199 -4.53 1.42 -2.72
C PHE A 199 -3.69 2.46 -3.47
N LEU A 200 -4.20 3.69 -3.65
CA LEU A 200 -3.41 4.79 -4.18
C LEU A 200 -2.22 5.13 -3.27
N LEU A 201 -2.41 5.24 -1.96
CA LEU A 201 -1.33 5.50 -1.01
C LEU A 201 -0.24 4.43 -1.10
N PHE A 202 -0.63 3.17 -1.28
CA PHE A 202 0.30 2.09 -1.57
C PHE A 202 1.06 2.32 -2.87
N LEU A 203 0.39 2.60 -3.98
CA LEU A 203 1.04 2.85 -5.28
C LEU A 203 2.00 4.05 -5.22
N ASP A 204 1.66 5.12 -4.49
CA ASP A 204 2.55 6.26 -4.27
C ASP A 204 3.81 5.83 -3.50
N CYS A 205 3.66 5.02 -2.45
CA CYS A 205 4.81 4.44 -1.75
C CYS A 205 5.68 3.59 -2.68
N VAL A 206 5.10 2.79 -3.58
CA VAL A 206 5.86 2.03 -4.59
C VAL A 206 6.58 2.96 -5.56
N TRP A 207 5.97 4.06 -5.96
CA TRP A 207 6.61 5.09 -6.78
C TRP A 207 7.78 5.78 -6.04
N GLN A 208 7.68 6.02 -4.73
CA GLN A 208 8.82 6.50 -3.95
C GLN A 208 9.97 5.47 -3.97
N LEU A 209 9.66 4.16 -3.85
CA LEU A 209 10.66 3.10 -3.94
C LEU A 209 11.33 3.08 -5.33
N SER A 210 10.56 3.15 -6.41
CA SER A 210 11.14 3.15 -7.77
C SER A 210 12.07 4.35 -7.99
N ARG A 211 11.74 5.51 -7.42
CA ARG A 211 12.60 6.70 -7.50
C ARG A 211 13.89 6.60 -6.71
N GLN A 212 13.83 6.02 -5.51
CA GLN A 212 15.03 5.86 -4.67
C GLN A 212 15.90 4.67 -5.13
N PHE A 213 15.31 3.71 -5.84
CA PHE A 213 15.97 2.51 -6.34
C PHE A 213 15.67 2.30 -7.85
N PRO A 214 16.16 3.18 -8.74
CA PRO A 214 15.77 3.23 -10.16
C PRO A 214 16.04 1.94 -10.94
N PHE A 215 16.98 1.10 -10.48
CA PHE A 215 17.33 -0.17 -11.13
C PHE A 215 16.64 -1.39 -10.51
N SER A 216 15.95 -1.25 -9.36
CA SER A 216 15.55 -2.41 -8.54
C SER A 216 14.15 -2.95 -8.83
N LEU A 217 13.29 -2.21 -9.54
CA LEU A 217 11.93 -2.62 -9.90
C LEU A 217 11.87 -2.88 -11.41
N GLU A 218 11.38 -4.05 -11.82
CA GLU A 218 11.28 -4.47 -13.24
C GLU A 218 10.20 -3.69 -13.97
N PHE A 219 9.25 -3.11 -13.23
CA PHE A 219 8.14 -2.36 -13.79
C PHE A 219 8.33 -0.84 -13.64
N SER A 220 7.79 -0.10 -14.59
CA SER A 220 7.86 1.36 -14.66
C SER A 220 6.67 2.04 -13.99
N GLU A 221 6.76 3.37 -13.86
CA GLU A 221 5.67 4.23 -13.39
C GLU A 221 4.37 4.02 -14.17
N ARG A 222 4.46 3.68 -15.47
CA ARG A 222 3.30 3.41 -16.32
C ARG A 222 2.42 2.31 -15.75
N LEU A 223 3.02 1.26 -15.17
CA LEU A 223 2.23 0.19 -14.54
C LEU A 223 1.44 0.73 -13.35
N LEU A 224 2.07 1.55 -12.51
CA LEU A 224 1.44 2.12 -11.32
C LEU A 224 0.28 3.04 -11.70
N LEU A 225 0.42 3.84 -12.76
CA LEU A 225 -0.66 4.67 -13.29
C LEU A 225 -1.82 3.82 -13.83
N THR A 226 -1.53 2.76 -14.60
CA THR A 226 -2.56 1.84 -15.12
C THR A 226 -3.28 1.09 -14.01
N LEU A 227 -2.58 0.69 -12.95
CA LEU A 227 -3.17 0.08 -11.76
C LEU A 227 -4.08 1.05 -11.00
N PHE A 228 -3.63 2.30 -10.85
CA PHE A 228 -4.45 3.35 -10.26
C PHE A 228 -5.75 3.52 -11.06
N ASP A 229 -5.67 3.76 -12.37
CA ASP A 229 -6.87 3.95 -13.20
C ASP A 229 -7.78 2.71 -13.15
N SER A 230 -7.20 1.51 -13.25
CA SER A 230 -7.96 0.24 -13.22
C SER A 230 -8.66 -0.05 -11.89
N ALA A 231 -8.17 0.48 -10.77
CA ALA A 231 -8.83 0.30 -9.48
C ALA A 231 -10.14 1.09 -9.36
N TYR A 232 -10.27 2.19 -10.12
CA TYR A 232 -11.45 3.05 -10.14
C TYR A 232 -12.36 2.77 -11.34
N ALA A 233 -11.79 2.53 -12.51
CA ALA A 233 -12.53 2.26 -13.74
C ALA A 233 -11.74 1.31 -14.64
N SER A 234 -12.33 0.15 -14.94
CA SER A 234 -11.67 -0.86 -15.77
C SER A 234 -12.67 -1.69 -16.56
N ALA A 235 -12.24 -2.19 -17.71
CA ALA A 235 -12.93 -3.23 -18.47
C ALA A 235 -12.67 -4.65 -17.90
N TYR A 236 -11.81 -4.77 -16.89
CA TYR A 236 -11.37 -6.03 -16.29
C TYR A 236 -11.99 -6.26 -14.92
N GLY A 237 -12.15 -7.54 -14.54
CA GLY A 237 -12.71 -7.91 -13.24
C GLY A 237 -11.73 -7.87 -12.07
N THR A 238 -10.45 -7.60 -12.32
CA THR A 238 -9.36 -7.74 -11.33
C THR A 238 -9.60 -6.95 -10.05
N PHE A 239 -10.21 -5.77 -10.09
CA PHE A 239 -10.48 -4.95 -8.90
C PHE A 239 -11.97 -4.86 -8.52
N LEU A 240 -12.84 -5.75 -9.03
CA LEU A 240 -14.26 -5.78 -8.66
C LEU A 240 -14.51 -6.40 -7.27
N CYS A 241 -15.69 -6.12 -6.70
CA CYS A 241 -16.15 -6.65 -5.41
C CYS A 241 -15.29 -6.24 -4.20
N ASN A 242 -15.62 -6.76 -3.01
CA ASN A 242 -14.92 -6.42 -1.76
C ASN A 242 -14.17 -7.58 -1.10
N SER A 243 -14.36 -8.80 -1.57
CA SER A 243 -13.73 -9.99 -1.01
C SER A 243 -13.69 -11.13 -2.03
N GLU A 244 -12.83 -12.12 -1.81
CA GLU A 244 -12.79 -13.32 -2.65
C GLU A 244 -14.13 -14.06 -2.63
N LYS A 245 -14.83 -14.08 -1.48
CA LYS A 245 -16.18 -14.65 -1.38
C LYS A 245 -17.15 -13.98 -2.34
N GLU A 246 -17.17 -12.65 -2.37
CA GLU A 246 -18.04 -11.89 -3.28
C GLU A 246 -17.66 -12.14 -4.75
N ARG A 247 -16.36 -12.20 -5.08
CA ARG A 247 -15.88 -12.47 -6.44
C ARG A 247 -16.32 -13.85 -6.94
N CYS A 248 -16.28 -14.86 -6.08
CA CYS A 248 -16.79 -16.21 -6.37
C CYS A 248 -18.31 -16.19 -6.60
N LEU A 249 -19.07 -15.50 -5.74
CA LEU A 249 -20.53 -15.39 -5.88
C LEU A 249 -20.94 -14.67 -7.18
N CYS A 250 -20.21 -13.62 -7.55
CA CYS A 250 -20.41 -12.88 -8.80
C CYS A 250 -19.80 -13.57 -10.03
N LYS A 251 -19.12 -14.72 -9.87
CA LYS A 251 -18.43 -15.45 -10.94
C LYS A 251 -17.52 -14.55 -11.76
N VAL A 252 -16.72 -13.72 -11.08
CA VAL A 252 -15.88 -12.70 -11.72
C VAL A 252 -14.88 -13.35 -12.68
N LYS A 253 -14.28 -14.48 -12.30
CA LYS A 253 -13.26 -15.19 -13.11
C LYS A 253 -13.87 -15.75 -14.41
N GLU A 254 -15.15 -16.07 -14.40
CA GLU A 254 -15.89 -16.64 -15.54
C GLU A 254 -16.53 -15.56 -16.42
N ASN A 255 -17.00 -14.47 -15.81
CA ASN A 255 -17.79 -13.44 -16.49
C ASN A 255 -16.97 -12.22 -16.93
N THR A 256 -15.69 -12.14 -16.57
CA THR A 256 -14.84 -10.98 -16.89
C THR A 256 -13.44 -11.41 -17.30
N HIS A 257 -12.72 -10.51 -17.97
CA HIS A 257 -11.31 -10.70 -18.27
C HIS A 257 -10.42 -10.24 -17.13
N SER A 258 -9.25 -10.88 -16.99
CA SER A 258 -8.21 -10.48 -16.04
C SER A 258 -7.33 -9.37 -16.62
N LEU A 259 -7.08 -8.31 -15.85
CA LEU A 259 -6.13 -7.25 -16.18
C LEU A 259 -4.72 -7.84 -16.37
N TRP A 260 -4.34 -8.82 -15.56
CA TRP A 260 -3.04 -9.49 -15.65
C TRP A 260 -2.85 -10.19 -16.99
N ALA A 261 -3.91 -10.85 -17.50
CA ALA A 261 -3.87 -11.53 -18.78
C ALA A 261 -3.62 -10.55 -19.94
N TRP A 262 -4.17 -9.34 -19.85
CA TRP A 262 -3.93 -8.27 -20.83
C TRP A 262 -2.53 -7.65 -20.69
N LEU A 263 -2.16 -7.22 -19.48
CA LEU A 263 -0.85 -6.60 -19.21
C LEU A 263 0.34 -7.49 -19.60
N ASN A 264 0.17 -8.81 -19.49
CA ASN A 264 1.23 -9.77 -19.78
C ASN A 264 1.31 -10.20 -21.26
N GLN A 265 0.44 -9.68 -22.13
CA GLN A 265 0.58 -9.92 -23.57
C GLN A 265 1.92 -9.36 -24.08
N PRO A 266 2.67 -10.07 -24.95
CA PRO A 266 4.04 -9.67 -25.30
C PRO A 266 4.21 -8.22 -25.79
N GLY A 267 3.27 -7.71 -26.60
CA GLY A 267 3.31 -6.33 -27.09
C GLY A 267 2.92 -5.28 -26.04
N GLU A 268 2.11 -5.67 -25.06
CA GLU A 268 1.60 -4.79 -24.01
C GLU A 268 2.60 -4.74 -22.84
N ARG A 269 3.12 -5.90 -22.44
CA ARG A 269 4.11 -6.08 -21.36
C ARG A 269 5.27 -5.11 -21.46
N LYS A 270 5.85 -4.95 -22.66
CA LYS A 270 7.02 -4.10 -22.90
C LYS A 270 6.82 -2.65 -22.42
N LYS A 271 5.60 -2.12 -22.53
CA LYS A 271 5.28 -0.74 -22.12
C LYS A 271 5.42 -0.53 -20.61
N TYR A 272 5.31 -1.59 -19.84
CA TYR A 272 5.32 -1.55 -18.38
C TYR A 272 6.68 -1.90 -17.78
N LEU A 273 7.65 -2.30 -18.60
CA LEU A 273 8.98 -2.66 -18.13
C LEU A 273 9.83 -1.41 -17.91
N ASN A 274 10.69 -1.47 -16.91
CA ASN A 274 11.74 -0.51 -16.67
C ASN A 274 13.00 -0.96 -17.43
N PRO A 275 13.46 -0.22 -18.46
CA PRO A 275 14.68 -0.59 -19.20
C PRO A 275 15.92 -0.67 -18.31
N LEU A 276 15.94 0.11 -17.22
CA LEU A 276 17.07 0.16 -16.30
C LEU A 276 17.06 -0.99 -15.29
N TYR A 277 16.07 -1.90 -15.34
CA TYR A 277 16.00 -2.97 -14.35
C TYR A 277 17.25 -3.85 -14.35
N THR A 278 17.81 -4.03 -13.16
CA THR A 278 18.85 -5.01 -12.87
C THR A 278 18.44 -5.79 -11.63
N HIS A 279 18.59 -7.11 -11.66
CA HIS A 279 18.26 -7.94 -10.50
C HIS A 279 19.08 -7.51 -9.27
N ASN A 280 18.40 -6.94 -8.28
CA ASN A 280 18.99 -6.54 -7.01
C ASN A 280 18.53 -7.51 -5.91
N PRO A 281 19.40 -8.44 -5.46
CA PRO A 281 19.03 -9.44 -4.45
C PRO A 281 18.94 -8.86 -3.02
N LEU A 282 19.38 -7.62 -2.80
CA LEU A 282 19.46 -7.00 -1.49
C LEU A 282 18.12 -6.40 -1.06
N VAL A 283 17.93 -6.31 0.25
CA VAL A 283 16.85 -5.53 0.87
C VAL A 283 17.03 -4.04 0.51
N ILE A 284 15.97 -3.37 0.07
CA ILE A 284 16.00 -1.95 -0.30
C ILE A 284 15.47 -1.09 0.85
N TRP A 285 16.35 -0.34 1.52
CA TRP A 285 15.99 0.49 2.68
C TRP A 285 15.71 1.94 2.25
N PRO A 286 14.47 2.35 1.95
CA PRO A 286 14.19 3.71 1.52
C PRO A 286 14.47 4.71 2.63
N SER A 287 14.96 5.88 2.24
CA SER A 287 14.93 7.07 3.09
C SER A 287 13.48 7.53 3.26
N VAL A 288 13.09 7.69 4.52
CA VAL A 288 11.80 8.25 4.94
C VAL A 288 11.95 9.66 5.52
N GLU A 289 13.09 10.30 5.26
CA GLU A 289 13.31 11.70 5.62
C GLU A 289 12.44 12.60 4.72
N PRO A 290 11.91 13.73 5.24
CA PRO A 290 10.98 14.58 4.49
C PRO A 290 11.47 14.99 3.10
N GLN A 291 12.76 15.33 2.96
CA GLN A 291 13.36 15.74 1.69
C GLN A 291 13.52 14.61 0.65
N SER A 292 13.36 13.34 1.08
CA SER A 292 13.41 12.17 0.19
C SER A 292 12.04 11.82 -0.39
N ILE A 293 10.96 12.29 0.24
CA ILE A 293 9.57 12.03 -0.18
C ILE A 293 9.13 13.17 -1.10
N GLN A 294 8.77 12.85 -2.34
CA GLN A 294 8.37 13.85 -3.32
C GLN A 294 6.93 13.66 -3.78
N LEU A 295 6.32 14.72 -4.31
CA LEU A 295 5.01 14.62 -4.95
C LEU A 295 5.11 13.77 -6.22
N TRP A 296 4.20 12.80 -6.37
CA TRP A 296 4.09 11.97 -7.57
C TRP A 296 3.56 12.76 -8.77
N GLN A 297 4.45 13.51 -9.42
CA GLN A 297 4.09 14.44 -10.49
C GLN A 297 3.42 13.74 -11.68
N GLY A 298 3.90 12.56 -12.07
CA GLY A 298 3.34 11.80 -13.19
C GLY A 298 1.89 11.35 -12.97
N LEU A 299 1.40 11.31 -11.73
CA LEU A 299 -0.01 11.11 -11.42
C LEU A 299 -0.75 12.43 -11.20
N PHE A 300 -0.24 13.28 -10.31
CA PHE A 300 -0.98 14.46 -9.83
C PHE A 300 -0.95 15.64 -10.80
N PHE A 301 0.03 15.71 -11.70
CA PHE A 301 0.15 16.75 -12.72
C PHE A 301 -0.10 16.25 -14.15
N ARG A 302 -0.58 15.02 -14.31
CA ARG A 302 -0.79 14.38 -15.63
C ARG A 302 -1.74 15.12 -16.58
N TRP A 303 -2.61 15.96 -16.03
CA TRP A 303 -3.57 16.77 -16.80
C TRP A 303 -3.11 18.21 -17.02
N ILE A 304 -1.99 18.62 -16.41
CA ILE A 304 -1.50 20.00 -16.38
C ILE A 304 -0.20 20.12 -17.16
N ARG A 305 0.66 19.10 -17.05
CA ARG A 305 1.94 19.03 -17.76
C ARG A 305 1.83 17.96 -18.84
N SER A 306 2.22 18.31 -20.06
CA SER A 306 2.40 17.33 -21.13
C SER A 306 3.44 16.30 -20.70
N SER A 307 3.15 15.02 -20.90
CA SER A 307 4.10 13.93 -20.69
C SER A 307 5.13 13.83 -21.82
N GLN A 308 4.95 14.55 -22.92
CA GLN A 308 5.74 14.42 -24.15
C GLN A 308 7.26 14.34 -23.90
N TYR A 309 7.83 15.29 -23.18
CA TYR A 309 9.29 15.31 -22.93
C TYR A 309 9.75 14.15 -22.04
N LEU A 310 8.92 13.69 -21.10
CA LEU A 310 9.24 12.53 -20.28
C LEU A 310 9.16 11.25 -21.10
N ASP A 311 8.16 11.14 -21.97
CA ASP A 311 7.98 10.01 -22.89
C ASP A 311 9.15 9.93 -23.89
N GLU A 312 9.58 11.08 -24.44
CA GLU A 312 10.75 11.20 -25.31
C GLU A 312 12.04 10.78 -24.57
N ALA A 313 12.25 11.26 -23.33
CA ALA A 313 13.40 10.87 -22.53
C ALA A 313 13.42 9.37 -22.22
N TRP A 314 12.27 8.78 -21.90
CA TRP A 314 12.16 7.34 -21.66
C TRP A 314 12.38 6.50 -22.93
N ALA A 315 11.92 6.98 -24.09
CA ALA A 315 12.20 6.33 -25.37
C ALA A 315 13.70 6.33 -25.69
N GLU A 316 14.39 7.45 -25.42
CA GLU A 316 15.84 7.54 -25.61
C GLU A 316 16.59 6.63 -24.63
N ILE A 317 16.18 6.58 -23.36
CA ILE A 317 16.77 5.64 -22.38
C ILE A 317 16.62 4.19 -22.85
N GLN A 318 15.43 3.81 -23.34
CA GLN A 318 15.19 2.47 -23.89
C GLN A 318 16.14 2.18 -25.05
N HIS A 319 16.28 3.13 -25.98
CA HIS A 319 17.17 3.00 -27.13
C HIS A 319 18.65 2.85 -26.73
N LEU A 320 19.11 3.62 -25.74
CA LEU A 320 20.48 3.52 -25.21
C LEU A 320 20.76 2.16 -24.55
N VAL A 321 19.80 1.63 -23.79
CA VAL A 321 19.94 0.31 -23.15
C VAL A 321 19.95 -0.81 -24.19
N GLU A 322 19.11 -0.74 -25.22
CA GLU A 322 19.04 -1.76 -26.29
C GLU A 322 20.26 -1.74 -27.22
N SER A 323 21.00 -0.63 -27.27
CA SER A 323 22.21 -0.45 -28.08
C SER A 323 23.52 -0.72 -27.33
N SER A 324 23.47 -0.97 -26.02
CA SER A 324 24.61 -1.26 -25.15
C SER A 324 24.93 -2.76 -25.05
#